data_AF-A0A031LKZ7-F1
#
_entry.id   AF-A0A031LKZ7-F1
#
_cell.length_a   1.000
_cell.length_b   1.000
_cell.length_c   1.000
_cell.angle_alpha   90.00
_cell.angle_beta   90.00
_cell.angle_gamma   90.00
#
_symmetry.space_group_name_H-M   'P 1'
#
loop_
_entity.id
_entity.type
_entity.pdbx_description
1 polymer ?
#
loop_
_entity_poly.entity_id
_entity_poly.type
_entity_poly.pdbx_seq_one_letter_code
_entity_poly.pdbx_strand_id
1 'polypeptide(L)' 'MAEYRKIFEGVAYSIVEDDEASIVFLEGKPVAASCIKHGNHEIYQLDCPYVEKLLKKVFS' A
#
# COMPACT_ATOMS: atom_id res chain seq x y z
N MET A 1 -11.85 13.68 -0.43
CA MET A 1 -12.50 12.36 -0.26
C MET A 1 -11.38 11.34 -0.28
N ALA A 2 -11.26 10.49 0.73
CA ALA A 2 -10.08 9.63 0.86
C ALA A 2 -9.92 8.77 -0.40
N GLU A 3 -8.89 9.04 -1.21
CA GLU A 3 -8.58 8.32 -2.45
C GLU A 3 -7.99 6.92 -2.19
N TYR A 4 -8.01 6.48 -0.93
CA TYR A 4 -7.60 5.19 -0.42
C TYR A 4 -8.40 4.87 0.85
N ARG A 5 -8.45 3.60 1.24
CA ARG A 5 -9.06 3.12 2.48
C ARG A 5 -8.09 2.25 3.26
N LYS A 6 -8.14 2.35 4.60
CA LYS A 6 -7.46 1.40 5.48
C LYS A 6 -8.40 0.22 5.72
N ILE A 7 -8.06 -0.97 5.23
CA ILE A 7 -8.90 -2.17 5.36
C ILE A 7 -8.57 -2.98 6.61
N PHE A 8 -7.39 -2.76 7.18
CA PHE A 8 -6.96 -3.43 8.39
C PHE A 8 -6.07 -2.51 9.23
N GLU A 9 -6.26 -2.54 10.54
CA GLU A 9 -5.43 -1.87 11.53
C GLU A 9 -5.23 -2.78 12.74
N GLY A 10 -4.03 -3.30 12.89
CA GLY A 10 -3.60 -4.08 14.04
C GLY A 10 -2.52 -3.34 14.84
N VAL A 11 -2.06 -3.98 15.92
CA VAL A 11 -1.04 -3.40 16.81
C VAL A 11 0.29 -3.18 16.09
N ALA A 12 0.70 -4.11 15.22
CA ALA A 12 2.01 -4.08 14.57
C ALA A 12 1.93 -3.66 13.09
N TYR A 13 0.80 -3.92 12.42
CA TYR A 13 0.68 -3.68 10.98
C TYR A 13 -0.69 -3.15 10.59
N SER A 14 -0.71 -2.45 9.45
CA SER A 14 -1.94 -2.00 8.81
C SER A 14 -1.89 -2.31 7.32
N ILE A 15 -3.06 -2.36 6.69
CA ILE A 15 -3.19 -2.53 5.25
C ILE A 15 -4.06 -1.40 4.72
N VAL A 16 -3.56 -0.74 3.69
CA VAL A 16 -4.29 0.30 2.96
C VAL A 16 -4.39 -0.10 1.50
N GLU A 17 -5.48 0.28 0.84
CA GLU A 17 -5.68 0.03 -0.57
C GLU A 17 -6.47 1.14 -1.25
N ASP A 18 -6.32 1.23 -2.56
CA ASP A 18 -7.20 1.95 -3.46
C ASP A 18 -7.66 1.03 -4.60
N ASP A 19 -8.22 1.60 -5.66
CA ASP A 19 -8.71 0.84 -6.81
C ASP A 19 -7.59 0.14 -7.60
N GLU A 20 -6.32 0.52 -7.41
CA GLU A 20 -5.20 0.08 -8.24
C GLU A 20 -4.11 -0.69 -7.46
N ALA A 21 -3.99 -0.49 -6.15
CA ALA A 21 -2.94 -1.09 -5.33
C ALA A 21 -3.34 -1.33 -3.88
N SER A 22 -2.59 -2.19 -3.19
CA SER A 22 -2.69 -2.44 -1.75
C SER A 22 -1.29 -2.52 -1.13
N ILE A 23 -1.10 -1.92 0.04
CA ILE A 23 0.19 -1.82 0.74
C ILE A 23 0.03 -2.26 2.19
N VAL A 24 0.96 -3.12 2.63
CA VAL A 24 1.12 -3.50 4.02
C VAL A 24 2.17 -2.61 4.66
N PHE A 25 1.79 -1.96 5.76
CA PHE A 25 2.69 -1.20 6.61
C PHE A 25 2.99 -1.97 7.88
N LEU A 26 4.27 -2.20 8.19
CA LEU A 26 4.74 -2.72 9.47
C LEU A 26 5.32 -1.55 10.27
N GLU A 27 4.75 -1.25 11.43
CA GLU A 27 5.16 -0.12 12.29
C GLU A 27 5.24 1.21 11.51
N GLY A 28 4.30 1.42 10.59
CA GLY A 28 4.24 2.61 9.75
C GLY A 28 5.21 2.63 8.55
N LYS A 29 6.00 1.58 8.34
CA LYS A 29 6.89 1.44 7.18
C LYS A 29 6.28 0.50 6.14
N PRO A 30 6.22 0.87 4.85
CA PRO A 30 5.73 -0.04 3.82
C PRO A 30 6.71 -1.21 3.62
N VAL A 31 6.19 -2.44 3.69
CA VAL A 31 7.02 -3.66 3.61
C VAL A 31 6.65 -4.57 2.44
N ALA A 32 5.38 -4.57 2.05
CA ALA A 32 4.88 -5.38 0.94
C ALA A 32 3.78 -4.61 0.21
N ALA A 33 3.67 -4.85 -1.10
CA ALA A 33 2.67 -4.22 -1.92
C ALA A 33 2.16 -5.16 -3.01
N SER A 34 0.96 -4.87 -3.49
CA SER A 34 0.37 -5.50 -4.67
C SER A 34 -0.27 -4.43 -5.55
N CYS A 35 -0.32 -4.67 -6.86
CA CYS A 35 -1.01 -3.80 -7.80
C CYS A 35 -1.87 -4.58 -8.80
N ILE A 36 -2.82 -3.89 -9.40
CA ILE A 36 -3.79 -4.43 -10.35
C ILE A 36 -3.15 -5.07 -11.59
N LYS A 37 -1.91 -4.67 -11.95
CA LYS A 37 -1.22 -5.20 -13.14
C LYS A 37 -0.28 -6.37 -12.87
N HIS A 38 0.48 -6.32 -11.78
CA HIS A 38 1.55 -7.28 -11.52
C HIS A 38 1.18 -8.29 -10.42
N GLY A 39 0.07 -8.09 -9.71
CA GLY A 39 -0.25 -8.87 -8.52
C GLY A 39 0.67 -8.48 -7.37
N ASN A 40 1.19 -9.48 -6.65
CA ASN A 40 2.11 -9.25 -5.53
C ASN A 40 3.51 -8.88 -6.04
N HIS A 41 4.09 -7.85 -5.46
CA HIS A 41 5.50 -7.52 -5.64
C HIS A 41 6.37 -8.31 -4.67
N GLU A 42 7.68 -8.36 -4.96
CA GLU A 42 8.67 -8.84 -3.99
C GLU A 42 8.67 -7.94 -2.74
N ILE A 43 9.12 -8.49 -1.62
CA ILE A 43 9.19 -7.74 -0.36
C ILE A 43 10.11 -6.53 -0.56
N TYR A 44 9.66 -5.35 -0.09
CA TYR A 44 10.32 -4.04 -0.28
C TYR A 44 10.40 -3.52 -1.72
N GLN A 45 9.82 -4.22 -2.70
CA GLN A 45 9.69 -3.68 -4.04
C GLN A 45 8.48 -2.74 -4.12
N LEU A 46 8.74 -1.44 -4.03
CA LEU A 46 7.73 -0.38 -3.96
C LEU A 46 7.78 0.62 -5.14
N ASP A 47 8.64 0.36 -6.11
CA ASP A 47 8.92 1.19 -7.30
C ASP A 47 7.88 1.04 -8.43
N CYS A 48 6.76 0.35 -8.15
CA CYS A 48 5.67 0.23 -9.11
C CYS A 48 4.86 1.53 -9.16
N PRO A 49 4.55 2.08 -10.35
CA PRO A 49 3.80 3.34 -10.47
C PRO A 49 2.45 3.38 -9.72
N TYR A 50 1.77 2.23 -9.63
CA TYR A 50 0.52 2.10 -8.87
C TYR A 50 0.74 2.17 -7.36
N VAL A 51 1.80 1.52 -6.88
CA VAL A 51 2.19 1.53 -5.46
C VAL A 51 2.66 2.92 -5.05
N GLU A 52 3.49 3.57 -5.87
CA GLU A 52 3.94 4.95 -5.63
C GLU A 52 2.78 5.95 -5.57
N LYS A 53 1.78 5.79 -6.44
CA LYS A 53 0.57 6.62 -6.44
C LYS A 53 -0.19 6.46 -5.13
N LEU A 54 -0.37 5.24 -4.65
CA LEU A 54 -1.00 4.97 -3.36
C LEU A 54 -0.18 5.53 -2.19
N LEU A 55 1.15 5.36 -2.19
CA LEU A 55 2.03 5.95 -1.17
C LEU A 55 1.88 7.48 -1.10
N LYS A 56 1.85 8.15 -2.25
CA LYS A 56 1.63 9.61 -2.30
C LYS A 56 0.31 10.01 -1.66
N LYS A 57 -0.77 9.25 -1.91
CA LYS A 57 -2.08 9.51 -1.29
C LYS A 57 -2.04 9.33 0.24
N VAL A 58 -1.28 8.35 0.74
CA VAL A 58 -1.15 8.08 2.18
C VAL A 58 -0.39 9.19 2.91
N PHE A 59 0.63 9.78 2.28
CA PHE A 59 1.51 10.80 2.88
C PHE A 59 1.19 12.26 2.49
N SER A 60 0.11 12.50 1.73
CA SER A 60 -0.39 13.85 1.43
C SER A 60 -1.38 14.33 2.49
#